data_AF-A0A520XXA3-F1
#
_entry.id   AF-A0A520XXA3-F1
#
_cell.length_a   1.000
_cell.length_b   1.000
_cell.length_c   1.000
_cell.angle_alpha   90.00
_cell.angle_beta   90.00
_cell.angle_gamma   90.00
#
_symmetry.space_group_name_H-M   'P 1'
#
loop_
_entity.id
_entity.type
_entity.pdbx_description
1 polymer ?
#
loop_
_entity_poly.entity_id
_entity_poly.type
_entity_poly.pdbx_seq_one_letter_code
_entity_poly.pdbx_strand_id
1 'polypeptide(L)'
;MTVKDNAREASEKIKATAKSARDRAGSTVENAKQSAEKAFGSARETAVAAYDEGRERARRAKTRTGDGIQEQPLIALAGGMIVGLVAGLLIPRSEKEREALKNTGAKLNDRAHSAYDAAKSAGQSKLEEKGLTTKSAEDVVRNVVTGIGEAARTAGSAAKDAAKK
;
A
#
# COMPACT_ATOMS: atom_id res chain seq x y z
N MET A 1 36.25 -19.08 -26.70
CA MET A 1 34.88 -18.62 -26.38
C MET A 1 34.97 -17.17 -25.96
N THR A 2 34.35 -16.27 -26.73
CA THR A 2 34.57 -14.82 -26.63
C THR A 2 33.49 -14.21 -25.75
N VAL A 3 33.83 -13.19 -24.96
CA VAL A 3 32.87 -12.45 -24.08
C VAL A 3 31.61 -11.97 -24.83
N LYS A 4 31.70 -11.76 -26.16
CA LYS A 4 30.58 -11.42 -27.05
C LYS A 4 29.53 -12.52 -27.20
N ASP A 5 29.92 -13.79 -27.10
CA ASP A 5 29.00 -14.93 -27.26
C ASP A 5 28.15 -15.12 -25.99
N ASN A 6 28.78 -15.02 -24.82
CA ASN A 6 28.10 -15.06 -23.52
C ASN A 6 27.12 -13.88 -23.34
N ALA A 7 27.48 -12.68 -23.83
CA ALA A 7 26.62 -11.50 -23.76
C ALA A 7 25.36 -11.63 -24.63
N ARG A 8 25.48 -12.29 -25.79
CA ARG A 8 24.33 -12.59 -26.66
C ARG A 8 23.41 -13.64 -26.04
N GLU A 9 23.97 -14.71 -25.50
CA GLU A 9 23.19 -15.76 -24.85
C GLU A 9 22.44 -15.24 -23.62
N ALA A 10 23.09 -14.40 -22.82
CA ALA A 10 22.46 -13.71 -21.70
C ALA A 10 21.31 -12.80 -22.15
N SER A 11 21.52 -12.04 -23.23
CA SER A 11 20.49 -11.13 -23.77
C SER A 11 19.28 -11.88 -24.32
N GLU A 12 19.48 -13.04 -24.94
CA GLU A 12 18.38 -13.88 -25.44
C GLU A 12 17.59 -14.54 -24.31
N LYS A 13 18.27 -15.04 -23.26
CA LYS A 13 17.60 -15.57 -22.05
C LYS A 13 16.81 -14.48 -21.31
N ILE A 14 17.35 -13.26 -21.25
CA ILE A 14 16.67 -12.10 -20.64
C ILE A 14 15.44 -11.72 -21.47
N LYS A 15 15.53 -11.67 -22.81
CA LYS A 15 14.38 -11.41 -23.67
C LYS A 15 13.31 -12.49 -23.55
N ALA A 16 13.68 -13.76 -23.51
CA ALA A 16 12.74 -14.86 -23.34
C ALA A 16 12.02 -14.81 -21.98
N THR A 17 12.76 -14.49 -20.91
CA THR A 17 12.23 -14.32 -19.56
C THR A 17 11.32 -13.08 -19.46
N ALA A 18 11.74 -11.96 -20.05
CA ALA A 18 10.96 -10.73 -20.10
C ALA A 18 9.67 -10.90 -20.91
N LYS A 19 9.72 -11.65 -22.02
CA LYS A 19 8.55 -11.94 -22.84
C LYS A 19 7.57 -12.84 -22.08
N SER A 20 8.05 -13.92 -21.45
CA SER A 20 7.23 -14.81 -20.62
C SER A 20 6.64 -14.10 -19.39
N ALA A 21 7.38 -13.18 -18.78
CA ALA A 21 6.89 -12.34 -17.70
C ALA A 21 5.85 -11.33 -18.19
N ARG A 22 6.04 -10.73 -19.36
CA ARG A 22 5.07 -9.82 -19.99
C ARG A 22 3.78 -10.54 -20.41
N ASP A 23 3.88 -11.75 -20.94
CA ASP A 23 2.72 -12.55 -21.34
C ASP A 23 1.90 -13.02 -20.11
N ARG A 24 2.57 -13.40 -19.02
CA ARG A 24 1.92 -13.69 -17.72
C ARG A 24 1.35 -12.44 -17.05
N ALA A 25 2.05 -11.31 -17.17
CA ALA A 25 1.58 -10.04 -16.64
C ALA A 25 0.35 -9.56 -17.43
N GLY A 26 0.32 -9.70 -18.76
CA GLY A 26 -0.83 -9.32 -19.58
C GLY A 26 -2.11 -10.03 -19.17
N SER A 27 -2.06 -11.36 -19.03
CA SER A 27 -3.23 -12.16 -18.61
C SER A 27 -3.63 -11.95 -17.14
N THR A 28 -2.69 -11.61 -16.26
CA THR A 28 -2.99 -11.30 -14.86
C THR A 28 -3.55 -9.88 -14.71
N VAL A 29 -3.04 -8.93 -15.48
CA VAL A 29 -3.49 -7.53 -15.49
C VAL A 29 -4.92 -7.43 -16.01
N GLU A 30 -5.31 -8.22 -17.01
CA GLU A 30 -6.68 -8.20 -17.53
C GLU A 30 -7.72 -8.69 -16.50
N ASN A 31 -7.39 -9.76 -15.77
CA ASN A 31 -8.20 -10.27 -14.67
C ASN A 31 -8.20 -9.32 -13.46
N ALA A 32 -7.04 -8.72 -13.15
CA ALA A 32 -6.93 -7.70 -12.12
C ALA A 32 -7.72 -6.45 -12.48
N LYS A 33 -7.77 -6.07 -13.76
CA LYS A 33 -8.51 -4.89 -14.25
C LYS A 33 -10.02 -5.13 -14.18
N GLN A 34 -10.54 -6.28 -14.61
CA GLN A 34 -11.96 -6.61 -14.42
C GLN A 34 -12.35 -6.70 -12.94
N SER A 35 -11.50 -7.27 -12.10
CA SER A 35 -11.73 -7.36 -10.66
C SER A 35 -11.66 -5.99 -9.99
N ALA A 36 -10.72 -5.15 -10.42
CA ALA A 36 -10.59 -3.77 -9.98
C ALA A 36 -11.79 -2.95 -10.43
N GLU A 37 -12.26 -3.04 -11.67
CA GLU A 37 -13.44 -2.31 -12.15
C GLU A 37 -14.71 -2.68 -11.37
N LYS A 38 -14.92 -3.97 -11.08
CA LYS A 38 -16.03 -4.42 -10.22
C LYS A 38 -15.88 -3.94 -8.78
N ALA A 39 -14.68 -4.05 -8.22
CA ALA A 39 -14.38 -3.55 -6.87
C ALA A 39 -14.47 -2.03 -6.78
N PHE A 40 -14.13 -1.30 -7.84
CA PHE A 40 -14.20 0.15 -7.90
C PHE A 40 -15.64 0.64 -8.03
N GLY A 41 -16.48 -0.08 -8.80
CA GLY A 41 -17.92 0.17 -8.86
C GLY A 41 -18.59 0.05 -7.50
N SER A 42 -18.36 -1.06 -6.81
CA SER A 42 -18.91 -1.30 -5.46
C SER A 42 -18.26 -0.42 -4.39
N ALA A 43 -16.96 -0.16 -4.50
CA ALA A 43 -16.25 0.74 -3.60
C ALA A 43 -16.72 2.18 -3.78
N ARG A 44 -17.06 2.64 -4.98
CA ARG A 44 -17.58 4.01 -5.20
C ARG A 44 -18.94 4.19 -4.56
N GLU A 45 -19.83 3.22 -4.71
CA GLU A 45 -21.16 3.24 -4.09
C GLU A 45 -21.07 3.17 -2.55
N THR A 46 -20.21 2.29 -2.04
CA THR A 46 -19.92 2.18 -0.60
C THR A 46 -19.21 3.42 -0.05
N ALA A 47 -18.28 4.00 -0.81
CA ALA A 47 -17.53 5.18 -0.40
C ALA A 47 -18.41 6.42 -0.36
N VAL A 48 -19.38 6.57 -1.26
CA VAL A 48 -20.35 7.67 -1.21
C VAL A 48 -21.25 7.54 0.03
N ALA A 49 -21.79 6.35 0.28
CA ALA A 49 -22.59 6.09 1.48
C ALA A 49 -21.77 6.28 2.79
N ALA A 50 -20.55 5.76 2.83
CA ALA A 50 -19.65 5.91 3.97
C ALA A 50 -19.14 7.35 4.12
N TYR A 51 -19.02 8.11 3.05
CA TYR A 51 -18.62 9.52 3.09
C TYR A 51 -19.72 10.38 3.68
N ASP A 52 -20.98 10.19 3.29
CA ASP A 52 -22.11 10.94 3.86
C ASP A 52 -22.31 10.58 5.34
N GLU A 53 -22.25 9.29 5.68
CA GLU A 53 -22.33 8.83 7.07
C GLU A 53 -21.12 9.30 7.90
N GLY A 54 -19.92 9.26 7.31
CA GLY A 54 -18.69 9.76 7.91
C GLY A 54 -18.70 11.27 8.10
N ARG A 55 -19.28 12.03 7.17
CA ARG A 55 -19.44 13.49 7.25
C ARG A 55 -20.44 13.87 8.32
N GLU A 56 -21.54 13.13 8.47
CA GLU A 56 -22.47 13.32 9.58
C GLU A 56 -21.86 12.96 10.93
N ARG A 57 -21.14 11.82 11.02
CA ARG A 57 -20.41 11.43 12.24
C ARG A 57 -19.32 12.43 12.58
N ALA A 58 -18.59 12.95 11.60
CA ALA A 58 -17.56 13.96 11.79
C ALA A 58 -18.18 15.32 12.20
N ARG A 59 -19.35 15.69 11.68
CA ARG A 59 -20.08 16.89 12.13
C ARG A 59 -20.57 16.72 13.57
N ARG A 60 -21.17 15.57 13.91
CA ARG A 60 -21.61 15.24 15.27
C ARG A 60 -20.44 15.18 16.25
N ALA A 61 -19.32 14.61 15.84
CA ALA A 61 -18.06 14.62 16.57
C ALA A 61 -17.57 16.07 16.75
N LYS A 62 -17.41 16.88 15.71
CA LYS A 62 -16.99 18.30 15.86
C LYS A 62 -17.82 19.09 16.88
N THR A 63 -19.13 18.82 17.01
CA THR A 63 -19.98 19.42 18.06
C THR A 63 -19.87 18.79 19.45
N ARG A 64 -19.46 17.52 19.59
CA ARG A 64 -19.27 16.82 20.87
C ARG A 64 -17.81 16.71 21.32
N THR A 65 -16.87 17.13 20.49
CA THR A 65 -15.46 16.78 20.57
C THR A 65 -14.57 18.01 20.76
N GLY A 66 -15.11 19.06 21.40
CA GLY A 66 -14.28 20.08 22.06
C GLY A 66 -13.34 19.46 23.11
N ASP A 67 -13.73 18.33 23.71
CA ASP A 67 -13.04 17.78 24.89
C ASP A 67 -12.57 16.31 24.74
N GLY A 68 -12.70 15.66 23.57
CA GLY A 68 -12.64 14.19 23.46
C GLY A 68 -11.61 13.53 22.50
N ILE A 69 -10.76 14.27 21.77
CA ILE A 69 -9.72 13.67 20.91
C ILE A 69 -8.40 13.54 21.67
N GLN A 70 -8.38 12.84 22.78
CA GLN A 70 -7.11 12.48 23.43
C GLN A 70 -6.85 10.98 23.52
N GLU A 71 -7.83 10.11 23.29
CA GLU A 71 -7.68 8.75 23.84
C GLU A 71 -7.23 7.65 22.89
N GLN A 72 -7.23 7.78 21.56
CA GLN A 72 -6.84 6.64 20.70
C GLN A 72 -6.05 7.02 19.44
N PRO A 73 -4.74 7.33 19.55
CA PRO A 73 -3.83 7.54 18.41
C PRO A 73 -3.78 6.34 17.43
N LEU A 74 -4.16 5.14 17.90
CA LEU A 74 -4.26 3.93 17.07
C LEU A 74 -5.37 4.00 16.02
N ILE A 75 -6.47 4.72 16.26
CA ILE A 75 -7.57 4.86 15.28
C ILE A 75 -7.12 5.65 14.05
N ALA A 76 -6.39 6.76 14.27
CA ALA A 76 -5.86 7.56 13.18
C ALA A 76 -4.83 6.78 12.35
N LEU A 77 -3.98 5.98 13.01
CA LEU A 77 -3.01 5.12 12.34
C LEU A 77 -3.68 4.02 11.50
N ALA A 78 -4.69 3.35 12.05
CA ALA A 78 -5.44 2.30 11.35
C ALA A 78 -6.22 2.87 10.14
N GLY A 79 -6.84 4.04 10.29
CA GLY A 79 -7.56 4.70 9.20
C GLY A 79 -6.64 5.20 8.08
N GLY A 80 -5.47 5.75 8.43
CA GLY A 80 -4.52 6.29 7.45
C GLY A 80 -3.83 5.21 6.61
N MET A 81 -3.55 4.04 7.19
CA MET A 81 -2.78 2.99 6.52
C MET A 81 -3.55 2.34 5.37
N ILE A 82 -4.84 2.05 5.56
CA ILE A 82 -5.67 1.44 4.51
C ILE A 82 -5.87 2.42 3.36
N VAL A 83 -6.14 3.70 3.67
CA VAL A 83 -6.29 4.74 2.64
C VAL A 83 -4.98 4.97 1.89
N GLY A 84 -3.85 4.98 2.60
CA GLY A 84 -2.52 5.15 2.00
C GLY A 84 -2.11 3.97 1.12
N LEU A 85 -2.40 2.73 1.54
CA LEU A 85 -2.13 1.54 0.74
C LEU A 85 -3.04 1.47 -0.49
N VAL A 86 -4.33 1.77 -0.36
CA VAL A 86 -5.24 1.82 -1.50
C VAL A 86 -4.80 2.92 -2.47
N ALA A 87 -4.54 4.14 -2.00
CA ALA A 87 -4.07 5.22 -2.87
C ALA A 87 -2.70 4.91 -3.49
N GLY A 88 -1.78 4.29 -2.75
CA GLY A 88 -0.44 3.95 -3.23
C GLY A 88 -0.41 2.77 -4.20
N LEU A 89 -1.29 1.79 -4.04
CA LEU A 89 -1.40 0.63 -4.94
C LEU A 89 -2.23 0.93 -6.19
N LEU A 90 -3.19 1.85 -6.10
CA LEU A 90 -4.16 2.14 -7.18
C LEU A 90 -3.70 3.27 -8.10
N ILE A 91 -2.60 3.97 -7.79
CA ILE A 91 -1.93 4.91 -8.69
C ILE A 91 -0.69 4.22 -9.30
N PRO A 92 -0.83 3.49 -10.43
CA PRO A 92 0.32 3.00 -11.18
C PRO A 92 1.06 4.21 -11.78
N ARG A 93 2.30 4.44 -11.35
CA ARG A 93 3.15 5.52 -11.88
C ARG A 93 3.26 5.39 -13.41
N SER A 94 2.50 6.22 -14.11
CA SER A 94 2.55 6.33 -15.57
C SER A 94 3.72 7.24 -15.98
N GLU A 95 4.49 6.85 -16.99
CA GLU A 95 5.60 7.67 -17.51
C GLU A 95 5.12 9.05 -17.99
N LYS A 96 3.88 9.14 -18.46
CA LYS A 96 3.23 10.39 -18.88
C LYS A 96 2.87 11.30 -17.71
N GLU A 97 2.45 10.72 -16.58
CA GLU A 97 2.26 11.46 -15.33
C GLU A 97 3.59 11.99 -14.81
N ARG A 98 4.66 11.19 -14.91
CA ARG A 98 5.98 11.56 -14.42
C ARG A 98 6.58 12.74 -15.18
N GLU A 99 6.26 12.87 -16.47
CA GLU A 99 6.64 14.02 -17.29
C GLU A 99 5.76 15.25 -17.05
N ALA A 100 4.44 15.09 -16.95
CA ALA A 100 3.50 16.17 -16.62
C ALA A 100 3.68 16.70 -15.19
N LEU A 101 4.09 15.85 -14.26
CA LEU A 101 4.33 16.16 -12.85
C LEU A 101 5.80 16.45 -12.55
N LYS A 102 6.71 16.66 -13.53
CA LYS A 102 8.13 16.91 -13.22
C LYS A 102 8.34 18.01 -12.16
N ASN A 103 7.58 19.10 -12.22
CA ASN A 103 7.71 20.23 -11.28
C ASN A 103 6.76 20.13 -10.07
N THR A 104 5.54 19.61 -10.27
CA THR A 104 4.53 19.47 -9.20
C THR A 104 4.76 18.22 -8.35
N GLY A 105 5.19 17.14 -8.99
CA GLY A 105 5.54 15.85 -8.38
C GLY A 105 6.78 15.92 -7.52
N ALA A 106 7.76 16.78 -7.84
CA ALA A 106 8.88 17.07 -6.93
C ALA A 106 8.37 17.67 -5.62
N LYS A 107 7.54 18.71 -5.68
CA LYS A 107 6.94 19.36 -4.50
C LYS A 107 5.99 18.45 -3.73
N LEU A 108 5.35 17.49 -4.38
CA LEU A 108 4.51 16.48 -3.74
C LEU A 108 5.37 15.43 -3.04
N ASN A 109 6.44 14.98 -3.68
CA ASN A 109 7.41 14.05 -3.11
C ASN A 109 8.12 14.66 -1.89
N ASP A 110 8.49 15.94 -1.95
CA ASP A 110 9.09 16.67 -0.84
C ASP A 110 8.12 16.76 0.35
N ARG A 111 6.84 17.07 0.10
CA ARG A 111 5.81 17.08 1.15
C ARG A 111 5.59 15.69 1.75
N ALA A 112 5.56 14.65 0.91
CA ALA A 112 5.44 13.28 1.39
C ALA A 112 6.65 12.88 2.24
N HIS A 113 7.86 13.26 1.84
CA HIS A 113 9.08 13.03 2.61
C HIS A 113 9.07 13.79 3.93
N SER A 114 8.73 15.07 3.93
CA SER A 114 8.63 15.86 5.16
C SER A 114 7.58 15.31 6.12
N ALA A 115 6.43 14.87 5.62
CA ALA A 115 5.41 14.23 6.43
C ALA A 115 5.89 12.89 7.00
N TYR A 116 6.62 12.10 6.20
CA TYR A 116 7.23 10.86 6.64
C TYR A 116 8.28 11.10 7.73
N ASP A 117 9.17 12.08 7.55
CA ASP A 117 10.21 12.41 8.52
C ASP A 117 9.61 12.93 9.83
N ALA A 118 8.57 13.77 9.76
CA ALA A 118 7.83 14.21 10.93
C ALA A 118 7.15 13.04 11.66
N ALA A 119 6.51 12.12 10.93
CA ALA A 119 5.89 10.93 11.51
C ALA A 119 6.93 10.00 12.14
N LYS A 120 8.07 9.79 11.47
CA LYS A 120 9.19 8.98 11.95
C LYS A 120 9.78 9.58 13.23
N SER A 121 10.03 10.89 13.24
CA SER A 121 10.56 11.59 14.40
C SER A 121 9.61 11.53 15.60
N ALA A 122 8.32 11.83 15.40
CA ALA A 122 7.30 11.71 16.45
C ALA A 122 7.16 10.26 16.95
N GLY A 123 7.25 9.28 16.05
CA GLY A 123 7.29 7.87 16.39
C GLY A 123 8.51 7.51 17.24
N GLN A 124 9.71 7.90 16.81
CA GLN A 124 10.95 7.66 17.54
C GLN A 124 10.90 8.23 18.95
N SER A 125 10.45 9.47 19.13
CA SER A 125 10.29 10.06 20.47
C SER A 125 9.30 9.26 21.35
N LYS A 126 8.21 8.73 20.77
CA LYS A 126 7.26 7.87 21.50
C LYS A 126 7.79 6.48 21.81
N LEU A 127 8.66 5.92 20.95
CA LEU A 127 9.35 4.66 21.22
C LEU A 127 10.39 4.84 22.34
N GLU A 128 11.17 5.93 22.29
CA GLU A 128 12.13 6.30 23.34
C GLU A 128 11.44 6.54 24.69
N GLU A 129 10.31 7.25 24.70
CA GLU A 129 9.46 7.46 25.90
C GLU A 129 8.97 6.15 26.52
N LYS A 130 8.75 5.12 25.69
CA LYS A 130 8.31 3.78 26.13
C LYS A 130 9.46 2.82 26.40
N GLY A 131 10.72 3.27 26.32
CA GLY A 131 11.91 2.42 26.52
C GLY A 131 12.05 1.31 25.47
N LEU A 132 11.40 1.44 24.31
CA LEU A 132 11.47 0.47 23.23
C LEU A 132 12.83 0.59 22.54
N THR A 133 13.71 -0.38 22.78
CA THR A 133 14.98 -0.49 22.05
C THR A 133 14.73 -0.90 20.60
N THR A 134 15.66 -0.56 19.69
CA THR A 134 15.60 -0.92 18.27
C THR A 134 15.32 -2.41 18.03
N LYS A 135 15.81 -3.29 18.91
CA LYS A 135 15.57 -4.75 18.82
C LYS A 135 14.11 -5.13 19.10
N SER A 136 13.51 -4.58 20.16
CA SER A 136 12.11 -4.85 20.49
C SER A 136 11.15 -4.29 19.44
N ALA A 137 11.50 -3.15 18.84
CA ALA A 137 10.76 -2.60 17.72
C ALA A 137 10.86 -3.51 16.47
N GLU A 138 12.05 -4.03 16.17
CA GLU A 138 12.28 -4.97 15.07
C GLU A 138 11.50 -6.28 15.28
N ASP A 139 11.46 -6.81 16.50
CA ASP A 139 10.67 -8.00 16.84
C ASP A 139 9.16 -7.79 16.69
N VAL A 140 8.63 -6.64 17.10
CA VAL A 140 7.21 -6.29 16.90
C VAL A 140 6.89 -6.22 15.41
N VAL A 141 7.74 -5.55 14.62
CA VAL A 141 7.57 -5.48 13.16
C VAL A 141 7.66 -6.87 12.54
N ARG A 142 8.63 -7.69 12.95
CA ARG A 142 8.83 -9.06 12.45
C ARG A 142 7.66 -9.96 12.78
N ASN A 143 7.10 -9.88 13.98
CA ASN A 143 5.94 -10.65 14.41
C ASN A 143 4.67 -10.23 13.67
N VAL A 144 4.48 -8.93 13.44
CA VAL A 144 3.35 -8.43 12.63
C VAL A 144 3.49 -8.89 11.18
N VAL A 145 4.66 -8.75 10.56
CA VAL A 145 4.90 -9.18 9.18
C VAL A 145 4.75 -10.70 9.04
N THR A 146 5.26 -11.47 9.99
CA THR A 146 5.15 -12.94 10.00
C THR A 146 3.71 -13.38 10.18
N GLY A 147 2.98 -12.79 11.14
CA GLY A 147 1.57 -13.08 11.38
C GLY A 147 0.68 -12.71 10.19
N ILE A 148 0.96 -11.60 9.50
CA ILE A 148 0.29 -11.25 8.25
C ILE A 148 0.63 -12.26 7.15
N GLY A 149 1.90 -12.67 7.02
CA GLY A 149 2.33 -13.66 6.03
C GLY A 149 1.70 -15.04 6.24
N GLU A 150 1.57 -15.48 7.49
CA GLU A 150 0.91 -16.73 7.86
C GLU A 150 -0.60 -16.67 7.67
N ALA A 151 -1.23 -15.55 8.05
CA ALA A 151 -2.65 -15.32 7.81
C ALA A 151 -2.96 -15.25 6.31
N ALA A 152 -2.13 -14.57 5.52
CA ALA A 152 -2.28 -14.48 4.07
C ALA A 152 -2.03 -15.82 3.37
N ARG A 153 -1.06 -16.62 3.83
CA ARG A 153 -0.85 -18.00 3.33
C ARG A 153 -2.01 -18.92 3.69
N THR A 154 -2.53 -18.84 4.91
CA THR A 154 -3.68 -19.64 5.36
C THR A 154 -4.94 -19.29 4.58
N ALA A 155 -5.23 -17.98 4.44
CA ALA A 155 -6.32 -17.49 3.62
C ALA A 155 -6.14 -17.83 2.13
N GLY A 156 -4.91 -17.75 1.62
CA GLY A 156 -4.58 -18.07 0.23
C GLY A 156 -4.69 -19.56 -0.09
N SER A 157 -4.32 -20.44 0.85
CA SER A 157 -4.51 -21.89 0.72
C SER A 157 -6.00 -22.25 0.78
N ALA A 158 -6.74 -21.68 1.74
CA ALA A 158 -8.19 -21.88 1.85
C ALA A 158 -8.95 -21.37 0.60
N ALA A 159 -8.54 -20.22 0.04
CA ALA A 159 -9.12 -19.69 -1.20
C ALA A 159 -8.76 -20.55 -2.43
N LYS A 160 -7.54 -21.10 -2.50
CA LYS A 160 -7.13 -22.02 -3.57
C LYS A 160 -7.91 -23.33 -3.52
N ASP A 161 -8.17 -23.87 -2.33
CA ASP A 161 -8.98 -25.08 -2.15
C ASP A 161 -10.46 -24.84 -2.43
N ALA A 162 -10.99 -23.67 -2.07
CA ALA A 162 -12.35 -23.26 -2.39
C ALA A 162 -12.55 -22.99 -3.90
N ALA A 163 -11.53 -22.48 -4.61
CA ALA A 163 -11.57 -22.25 -6.06
C ALA A 163 -11.34 -23.52 -6.89
N LYS A 164 -10.94 -24.64 -6.26
CA LYS A 164 -10.72 -25.94 -6.92
C LYS A 164 -11.94 -26.87 -6.79
N LYS A 165 -12.97 -26.47 -6.03
CA LYS A 165 -14.29 -27.09 -5.97
C LYS A 165 -15.25 -26.36 -6.90
#